data_AF-A0A7Y1Y9E9-F1
#
_entry.id   AF-A0A7Y1Y9E9-F1
#
_cell.length_a   1.000
_cell.length_b   1.000
_cell.length_c   1.000
_cell.angle_alpha   90.00
_cell.angle_beta   90.00
_cell.angle_gamma   90.00
#
_symmetry.space_group_name_H-M   'P 1'
#
loop_
_entity.id
_entity.type
_entity.pdbx_description
1 polymer ?
#
loop_
_entity_poly.entity_id
_entity_poly.type
_entity_poly.pdbx_seq_one_letter_code
_entity_poly.pdbx_strand_id
1 'polypeptide(L)'
;MIANLTAAVVLAVSTASAGLPAAALNTPFPDQGEPISTRAYTDDLVEADYDNGRLPAEALVEIESNPGCLIEEEAAEAWLELEQHAMRDGVEFTAAWCYRDMKTQRRTYRRNCPWVVITPPVEEPVEEPVEPPTEPEAGAEDPTDPEDTDPEDTDPGATDPEAPGEEASEPTAEPPAPVDEPKVVVERVRVCRVPTATPGNSNHGWGRAVDLTADGALLTCESDAFVWLAANASRYGWVHPDWAACGADKEEAWHWEWGGTRNDGPTLSRPGQFTT
;
A
#
# COMPACT_ATOMS: atom_id res chain seq x y z
N MET A 1 -62.24 -29.72 26.20
CA MET A 1 -61.28 -28.91 25.42
C MET A 1 -60.17 -28.53 26.39
N ILE A 2 -58.94 -28.90 26.06
CA ILE A 2 -57.78 -28.94 26.96
C ILE A 2 -57.13 -27.55 26.98
N ALA A 3 -56.93 -26.97 28.16
CA ALA A 3 -56.14 -25.76 28.35
C ALA A 3 -54.69 -26.18 28.67
N ASN A 4 -53.77 -25.98 27.73
CA ASN A 4 -52.34 -26.15 27.95
C ASN A 4 -51.77 -24.84 28.51
N LEU A 5 -51.36 -24.85 29.78
CA LEU A 5 -50.47 -23.83 30.32
C LEU A 5 -49.02 -24.20 29.93
N THR A 6 -48.42 -23.42 29.04
CA THR A 6 -46.96 -23.41 28.85
C THR A 6 -46.36 -22.43 29.84
N ALA A 7 -45.68 -22.95 30.87
CA ALA A 7 -44.84 -22.15 31.75
C ALA A 7 -43.53 -21.81 31.02
N ALA A 8 -43.25 -20.53 30.85
CA ALA A 8 -41.96 -20.06 30.37
C ALA A 8 -40.91 -20.20 31.48
N VAL A 9 -39.92 -21.07 31.29
CA VAL A 9 -38.73 -21.12 32.13
C VAL A 9 -37.83 -19.94 31.72
N VAL A 10 -37.86 -18.87 32.50
CA VAL A 10 -36.86 -17.81 32.42
C VAL A 10 -35.61 -18.32 33.15
N LEU A 11 -34.60 -18.75 32.40
CA LEU A 11 -33.25 -18.95 32.93
C LEU A 11 -32.68 -17.57 33.29
N ALA A 12 -32.63 -17.26 34.58
CA ALA A 12 -31.84 -16.15 35.06
C ALA A 12 -30.35 -16.48 34.83
N VAL A 13 -29.72 -15.79 33.88
CA VAL A 13 -28.26 -15.75 33.79
C VAL A 13 -27.76 -15.00 35.02
N SER A 14 -27.22 -15.74 35.98
CA SER A 14 -26.56 -15.16 37.14
C SER A 14 -25.22 -14.59 36.67
N THR A 15 -25.11 -13.26 36.58
CA THR A 15 -23.83 -12.56 36.46
C THR A 15 -23.12 -12.61 37.81
N ALA A 16 -22.62 -13.79 38.18
CA ALA A 16 -21.63 -13.87 39.22
C ALA A 16 -20.30 -13.44 38.60
N SER A 17 -19.93 -12.17 38.77
CA SER A 17 -18.54 -11.76 38.67
C SER A 17 -17.78 -12.48 39.79
N ALA A 18 -17.31 -13.69 39.52
CA ALA A 18 -16.32 -14.31 40.37
C ALA A 18 -15.05 -13.49 40.20
N GLY A 19 -14.84 -12.52 41.09
CA GLY A 19 -13.57 -11.82 41.17
C GLY A 19 -12.44 -12.84 41.25
N LEU A 20 -11.41 -12.64 40.44
CA LEU A 20 -10.21 -13.49 40.46
C LEU A 20 -9.73 -13.66 41.91
N PRO A 21 -9.35 -14.87 42.34
CA PRO A 21 -8.86 -15.08 43.70
C PRO A 21 -7.67 -14.15 43.96
N ALA A 22 -7.56 -13.57 45.16
CA ALA A 22 -6.48 -12.63 45.50
C ALA A 22 -5.06 -13.19 45.28
N ALA A 23 -4.89 -14.52 45.23
CA ALA A 23 -3.65 -15.18 44.84
C ALA A 23 -3.30 -14.99 43.34
N ALA A 24 -4.33 -14.94 42.48
CA ALA A 24 -4.35 -14.44 41.10
C ALA A 24 -3.58 -13.15 40.89
N LEU A 25 -3.75 -12.25 41.87
CA LEU A 25 -3.15 -10.95 41.83
C LEU A 25 -1.68 -11.02 42.25
N ASN A 26 -1.16 -11.96 43.03
CA ASN A 26 0.24 -11.85 43.50
C ASN A 26 1.27 -12.70 42.73
N THR A 27 0.87 -13.33 41.63
CA THR A 27 1.81 -13.98 40.71
C THR A 27 2.45 -12.93 39.80
N PRO A 28 3.80 -12.84 39.74
CA PRO A 28 4.47 -12.09 38.69
C PRO A 28 4.01 -12.62 37.32
N PHE A 29 3.76 -11.73 36.36
CA PHE A 29 3.61 -12.17 34.97
C PHE A 29 4.90 -12.88 34.54
N PRO A 30 4.80 -13.99 33.78
CA PRO A 30 5.98 -14.64 33.24
C PRO A 30 6.77 -13.61 32.42
N ASP A 31 8.05 -13.45 32.74
CA ASP A 31 8.98 -12.75 31.87
C ASP A 31 9.16 -13.64 30.64
N GLN A 32 8.60 -13.23 29.49
CA GLN A 32 8.73 -14.00 28.25
C GLN A 32 10.14 -13.91 27.66
N GLY A 33 11.04 -13.22 28.36
CA GLY A 33 12.40 -12.94 27.95
C GLY A 33 12.46 -11.70 27.06
N GLU A 34 13.68 -11.40 26.59
CA GLU A 34 13.89 -10.34 25.62
C GLU A 34 13.26 -10.70 24.26
N PRO A 35 12.74 -9.70 23.52
CA PRO A 35 12.24 -9.90 22.17
C PRO A 35 13.30 -10.53 21.24
N ILE A 36 12.85 -11.35 20.29
CA ILE A 36 13.75 -11.93 19.28
C ILE A 36 14.32 -10.83 18.38
N SER A 37 13.50 -9.81 18.08
CA SER A 37 13.79 -8.72 17.15
C SER A 37 13.39 -7.36 17.73
N THR A 38 14.09 -6.29 17.31
CA THR A 38 13.77 -4.88 17.67
C THR A 38 12.71 -4.25 16.76
N ARG A 39 12.06 -5.08 15.96
CA ARG A 39 10.98 -4.76 15.02
C ARG A 39 10.10 -6.01 14.85
N ALA A 40 9.00 -5.90 14.13
CA ALA A 40 8.11 -7.00 13.77
C ALA A 40 8.93 -8.20 13.31
N TYR A 41 8.88 -9.27 14.09
CA TYR A 41 9.44 -10.55 13.69
C TYR A 41 8.49 -11.17 12.66
N THR A 42 8.99 -11.65 11.53
CA THR A 42 8.14 -12.12 10.42
C THR A 42 8.66 -13.37 9.75
N ASP A 43 9.82 -13.87 10.17
CA ASP A 43 10.53 -14.93 9.46
C ASP A 43 9.72 -16.24 9.49
N ASP A 44 9.09 -16.55 10.62
CA ASP A 44 8.14 -17.65 10.80
C ASP A 44 6.88 -17.54 9.91
N LEU A 45 6.31 -16.34 9.77
CA LEU A 45 5.16 -16.12 8.87
C LEU A 45 5.57 -16.32 7.41
N VAL A 46 6.76 -15.85 7.04
CA VAL A 46 7.31 -16.05 5.69
C VAL A 46 7.63 -17.52 5.44
N GLU A 47 8.19 -18.24 6.41
CA GLU A 47 8.44 -19.68 6.35
C GLU A 47 7.14 -20.48 6.23
N ALA A 48 6.04 -19.97 6.80
CA ALA A 48 4.69 -20.52 6.66
C ALA A 48 3.98 -20.12 5.34
N ASP A 49 4.67 -19.48 4.40
CA ASP A 49 4.15 -19.01 3.10
C ASP A 49 3.03 -17.95 3.23
N TYR A 50 3.08 -17.14 4.29
CA TYR A 50 2.21 -15.98 4.42
C TYR A 50 2.78 -14.73 3.76
N ASP A 51 1.86 -13.93 3.23
CA ASP A 51 2.12 -12.68 2.53
C ASP A 51 1.65 -11.48 3.36
N ASN A 52 2.46 -10.41 3.37
CA ASN A 52 2.08 -9.15 3.99
C ASN A 52 0.75 -8.61 3.43
N GLY A 53 -0.21 -8.39 4.32
CA GLY A 53 -1.56 -7.90 4.04
C GLY A 53 -2.49 -8.97 3.46
N ARG A 54 -2.12 -10.25 3.56
CA ARG A 54 -2.89 -11.40 3.07
C ARG A 54 -2.90 -12.58 4.04
N LEU A 55 -2.73 -12.33 5.34
CA LEU A 55 -2.89 -13.38 6.35
C LEU A 55 -4.31 -13.97 6.24
N PRO A 56 -4.44 -15.30 6.35
CA PRO A 56 -5.73 -15.95 6.37
C PRO A 56 -6.45 -15.67 7.70
N ALA A 57 -7.77 -15.81 7.74
CA ALA A 57 -8.56 -15.44 8.91
C ALA A 57 -8.23 -16.29 10.15
N GLU A 58 -7.83 -17.55 9.94
CA GLU A 58 -7.39 -18.46 11.00
C GLU A 58 -6.04 -18.11 11.63
N ALA A 59 -5.26 -17.21 11.00
CA ALA A 59 -4.03 -16.69 11.59
C ALA A 59 -4.27 -15.39 12.39
N LEU A 60 -5.53 -14.93 12.46
CA LEU A 60 -5.89 -13.64 13.04
C LEU A 60 -6.88 -13.83 14.19
N VAL A 61 -6.58 -13.20 15.31
CA VAL A 61 -7.40 -13.16 16.51
C VAL A 61 -7.92 -11.75 16.70
N GLU A 62 -9.23 -11.63 16.97
CA GLU A 62 -9.85 -10.36 17.35
C GLU A 62 -9.61 -10.10 18.83
N ILE A 63 -9.05 -8.93 19.18
CA ILE A 63 -8.87 -8.57 20.58
C ILE A 63 -10.18 -8.12 21.20
N GLU A 64 -10.45 -8.56 22.44
CA GLU A 64 -11.71 -8.26 23.13
C GLU A 64 -11.84 -6.79 23.51
N SER A 65 -10.72 -6.13 23.82
CA SER A 65 -10.69 -4.73 24.24
C SER A 65 -11.07 -3.74 23.11
N ASN A 66 -10.95 -4.16 21.85
CA ASN A 66 -11.34 -3.35 20.70
C ASN A 66 -11.84 -4.21 19.51
N PRO A 67 -13.15 -4.50 19.44
CA PRO A 67 -13.73 -5.26 18.34
C PRO A 67 -13.39 -4.67 16.96
N GLY A 68 -12.98 -5.53 16.04
CA GLY A 68 -12.49 -5.20 14.69
C GLY A 68 -10.98 -5.03 14.60
N CYS A 69 -10.25 -4.95 15.72
CA CYS A 69 -8.80 -5.04 15.74
C CYS A 69 -8.39 -6.52 15.69
N LEU A 70 -7.78 -6.91 14.56
CA LEU A 70 -7.24 -8.25 14.35
C LEU A 70 -5.72 -8.24 14.53
N ILE A 71 -5.18 -9.19 15.28
CA ILE A 71 -3.74 -9.38 15.54
C ILE A 71 -3.39 -10.84 15.19
N GLU A 72 -2.16 -11.10 14.77
CA GLU A 72 -1.68 -12.47 14.54
C GLU A 72 -1.70 -13.29 15.85
N GLU A 73 -1.98 -14.60 15.77
CA GLU A 73 -2.31 -15.47 16.92
C GLU A 73 -1.31 -15.34 18.09
N GLU A 74 -0.01 -15.52 17.85
CA GLU A 74 1.02 -15.45 18.90
C GLU A 74 1.17 -14.02 19.45
N ALA A 75 1.14 -13.03 18.56
CA ALA A 75 1.17 -11.63 18.97
C ALA A 75 -0.07 -11.23 19.80
N ALA A 76 -1.23 -11.83 19.55
CA ALA A 76 -2.47 -11.58 20.28
C ALA A 76 -2.43 -12.16 21.70
N GLU A 77 -1.84 -13.34 21.89
CA GLU A 77 -1.60 -13.91 23.23
C GLU A 77 -0.69 -13.01 24.06
N ALA A 78 0.43 -12.57 23.46
CA ALA A 78 1.33 -11.61 24.08
C ALA A 78 0.67 -10.25 24.39
N TRP A 79 -0.22 -9.78 23.51
CA TRP A 79 -0.99 -8.55 23.71
C TRP A 79 -1.91 -8.66 24.93
N LEU A 80 -2.59 -9.79 25.09
CA LEU A 80 -3.48 -10.04 26.22
C LEU A 80 -2.73 -10.03 27.56
N GLU A 81 -1.52 -10.58 27.61
CA GLU A 81 -0.67 -10.52 28.82
C GLU A 81 -0.19 -9.09 29.13
N LEU A 82 0.21 -8.35 28.08
CA LEU A 82 0.62 -6.95 28.19
C LEU A 82 -0.52 -6.05 28.71
N GLU A 83 -1.73 -6.16 28.14
CA GLU A 83 -2.89 -5.39 28.58
C GLU A 83 -3.25 -5.69 30.04
N GLN A 84 -3.25 -6.96 30.45
CA GLN A 84 -3.55 -7.33 31.83
C GLN A 84 -2.52 -6.75 32.82
N HIS A 85 -1.24 -6.71 32.44
CA HIS A 85 -0.22 -6.07 33.28
C HIS A 85 -0.40 -4.56 33.34
N ALA A 86 -0.72 -3.89 32.22
CA ALA A 86 -1.01 -2.47 32.22
C ALA A 86 -2.20 -2.12 33.11
N MET A 87 -3.31 -2.86 32.97
CA MET A 87 -4.52 -2.69 33.79
C MET A 87 -4.23 -2.85 35.28
N ARG A 88 -3.37 -3.82 35.63
CA ARG A 88 -2.95 -4.04 37.02
C ARG A 88 -2.19 -2.84 37.60
N ASP A 89 -1.36 -2.21 36.78
CA ASP A 89 -0.60 -1.02 37.15
C ASP A 89 -1.44 0.28 37.05
N GLY A 90 -2.70 0.18 36.65
CA GLY A 90 -3.60 1.32 36.48
C GLY A 90 -3.33 2.15 35.23
N VAL A 91 -2.67 1.55 34.22
CA VAL A 91 -2.39 2.16 32.93
C VAL A 91 -3.38 1.61 31.90
N GLU A 92 -4.06 2.52 31.19
CA GLU A 92 -5.02 2.16 30.14
C GLU A 92 -4.52 2.68 28.77
N PHE A 93 -4.65 1.84 27.76
CA PHE A 93 -4.45 2.17 26.35
C PHE A 93 -5.29 1.24 25.48
N THR A 94 -5.39 1.54 24.18
CA THR A 94 -6.18 0.76 23.23
C THR A 94 -5.39 0.55 21.95
N ALA A 95 -5.37 -0.68 21.42
CA ALA A 95 -4.89 -0.95 20.07
C ALA A 95 -5.94 -0.51 19.05
N ALA A 96 -5.83 0.73 18.58
CA ALA A 96 -6.83 1.37 17.73
C ALA A 96 -6.73 0.95 16.26
N TRP A 97 -5.53 0.66 15.77
CA TRP A 97 -5.33 0.11 14.42
C TRP A 97 -4.36 -1.06 14.42
N CYS A 98 -4.78 -2.18 13.83
CA CYS A 98 -4.10 -3.47 13.93
C CYS A 98 -3.88 -4.04 12.53
N TYR A 99 -4.21 -5.30 12.27
CA TYR A 99 -4.05 -5.91 10.96
C TYR A 99 -4.70 -5.07 9.84
N ARG A 100 -3.95 -4.91 8.75
CA ARG A 100 -4.40 -4.14 7.60
C ARG A 100 -4.16 -4.92 6.32
N ASP A 101 -5.27 -5.36 5.73
CA ASP A 101 -5.23 -6.10 4.48
C ASP A 101 -4.66 -5.27 3.31
N MET A 102 -4.19 -5.96 2.27
CA MET A 102 -3.58 -5.37 1.08
C MET A 102 -4.50 -4.36 0.39
N LYS A 103 -5.82 -4.59 0.40
CA LYS A 103 -6.81 -3.69 -0.21
C LYS A 103 -6.88 -2.37 0.54
N THR A 104 -6.92 -2.43 1.87
CA THR A 104 -6.96 -1.29 2.78
C THR A 104 -5.64 -0.54 2.73
N GLN A 105 -4.50 -1.24 2.76
CA GLN A 105 -3.19 -0.59 2.63
C GLN A 105 -3.07 0.17 1.30
N ARG A 106 -3.54 -0.39 0.17
CA ARG A 106 -3.57 0.31 -1.13
C ARG A 106 -4.44 1.56 -1.08
N ARG A 107 -5.61 1.49 -0.44
CA ARG A 107 -6.51 2.65 -0.29
C ARG A 107 -5.87 3.73 0.58
N THR A 108 -5.27 3.36 1.71
CA THR A 108 -4.55 4.27 2.61
C THR A 108 -3.39 4.93 1.90
N TYR A 109 -2.54 4.16 1.22
CA TYR A 109 -1.42 4.68 0.44
C TYR A 109 -1.87 5.68 -0.63
N ARG A 110 -2.92 5.36 -1.39
CA ARG A 110 -3.45 6.26 -2.42
C ARG A 110 -3.98 7.57 -1.85
N ARG A 111 -4.60 7.52 -0.66
CA ARG A 111 -5.15 8.68 0.05
C ARG A 111 -4.03 9.56 0.60
N ASN A 112 -3.06 8.96 1.28
CA ASN A 112 -2.01 9.68 1.99
C ASN A 112 -0.92 10.19 1.04
N CYS A 113 -0.73 9.52 -0.10
CA CYS A 113 0.33 9.80 -1.07
C CYS A 113 -0.24 10.16 -2.44
N PRO A 114 -0.87 11.33 -2.63
CA PRO A 114 -1.41 11.75 -3.92
C PRO A 114 -0.32 11.88 -4.99
N TRP A 115 -0.72 11.81 -6.26
CA TRP A 115 0.17 12.11 -7.38
C TRP A 115 0.50 13.61 -7.43
N VAL A 116 1.77 13.93 -7.62
CA VAL A 116 2.30 15.27 -7.88
C VAL A 116 2.96 15.23 -9.26
N VAL A 117 2.67 16.24 -10.09
CA VAL A 117 3.29 16.39 -11.42
C VAL A 117 4.68 16.96 -11.24
N ILE A 118 5.68 16.31 -11.84
CA ILE A 118 7.00 16.91 -12.02
C ILE A 118 6.93 17.61 -13.38
N THR A 119 6.85 18.94 -13.39
CA THR A 119 7.02 19.66 -14.64
C THR A 119 8.48 19.51 -15.04
N PRO A 120 8.79 18.92 -16.22
CA PRO A 120 10.14 18.96 -16.73
C PRO A 120 10.54 20.44 -16.87
N PRO A 121 11.82 20.80 -16.64
CA PRO A 121 12.27 22.15 -16.92
C PRO A 121 11.90 22.48 -18.37
N VAL A 122 11.23 23.61 -18.57
CA VAL A 122 11.02 24.14 -19.92
C VAL A 122 12.42 24.45 -20.44
N GLU A 123 12.92 23.68 -21.40
CA GLU A 123 14.07 24.12 -22.19
C GLU A 123 13.61 25.40 -22.89
N GLU A 124 14.11 26.56 -22.43
CA GLU A 124 13.82 27.81 -23.12
C GLU A 124 14.32 27.68 -24.57
N PRO A 125 13.52 28.14 -25.55
CA PRO A 125 13.95 28.06 -26.94
C PRO A 125 15.28 28.81 -27.08
N VAL A 126 16.31 28.08 -27.47
CA VAL A 126 17.59 28.67 -27.83
C VAL A 126 17.30 29.56 -29.03
N GLU A 127 17.37 30.89 -28.87
CA GLU A 127 17.25 31.80 -30.01
C GLU A 127 18.36 31.43 -31.01
N GLU A 128 17.97 30.90 -32.18
CA GLU A 128 18.93 30.64 -33.24
C GLU A 128 19.58 31.97 -33.65
N PRO A 129 20.92 32.01 -33.84
CA PRO A 129 21.60 33.23 -34.23
C PRO A 129 21.07 33.68 -35.59
N VAL A 130 20.51 34.89 -35.64
CA VAL A 130 20.06 35.53 -36.88
C VAL A 130 21.26 35.72 -37.80
N GLU A 131 21.31 34.98 -38.91
CA GLU A 131 22.34 35.16 -39.93
C GLU A 131 22.26 36.57 -40.55
N PRO A 132 23.40 37.26 -40.77
CA PRO A 132 23.40 38.57 -41.40
C PRO A 132 22.92 38.47 -42.86
N PRO A 133 22.26 39.52 -43.40
CA PRO A 133 21.77 39.48 -44.77
C PRO A 133 22.93 39.38 -45.77
N THR A 134 22.85 38.38 -46.64
CA THR A 134 23.75 38.21 -47.79
C THR A 134 23.44 39.26 -48.86
N GLU A 135 24.46 40.01 -49.31
CA GLU A 135 24.39 40.93 -50.44
C GLU A 135 24.14 40.18 -51.77
N PRO A 136 23.48 40.82 -52.76
CA PRO A 136 23.22 40.19 -54.05
C PRO A 136 24.43 40.28 -54.98
N GLU A 137 24.98 39.14 -55.38
CA GLU A 137 25.98 39.04 -56.45
C GLU A 137 25.29 39.19 -57.82
N ALA A 138 25.89 40.04 -58.67
CA ALA A 138 25.42 40.38 -60.01
C ALA A 138 25.68 39.24 -61.02
N GLY A 139 24.77 39.09 -61.99
CA GLY A 139 24.77 38.01 -62.98
C GLY A 139 25.79 38.13 -64.11
N ALA A 140 25.85 37.05 -64.90
CA ALA A 140 26.41 37.03 -66.25
C ALA A 140 25.76 35.92 -67.09
N GLU A 141 24.86 36.37 -67.97
CA GLU A 141 24.52 35.99 -69.35
C GLU A 141 24.89 34.61 -69.96
N ASP A 142 23.83 34.04 -70.57
CA ASP A 142 23.71 33.02 -71.63
C ASP A 142 24.47 33.43 -72.94
N PRO A 143 24.95 32.53 -73.83
CA PRO A 143 24.07 32.00 -74.89
C PRO A 143 24.41 30.62 -75.51
N THR A 144 23.37 30.05 -76.15
CA THR A 144 23.33 29.24 -77.40
C THR A 144 23.28 27.69 -77.36
N ASP A 145 22.13 27.20 -77.82
CA ASP A 145 21.80 25.93 -78.50
C ASP A 145 22.24 26.00 -79.99
N PRO A 146 22.49 24.88 -80.72
CA PRO A 146 21.38 24.22 -81.45
C PRO A 146 21.46 22.68 -81.62
N GLU A 147 20.27 22.07 -81.61
CA GLU A 147 19.70 21.02 -82.50
C GLU A 147 20.55 19.81 -82.97
N ASP A 148 20.01 18.59 -82.80
CA ASP A 148 19.93 17.62 -83.90
C ASP A 148 18.85 16.52 -83.71
N THR A 149 18.21 16.22 -84.83
CA THR A 149 17.03 15.41 -85.24
C THR A 149 17.13 13.87 -85.07
N ASP A 150 16.09 13.15 -84.59
CA ASP A 150 15.01 12.38 -85.32
C ASP A 150 15.45 10.95 -85.79
N PRO A 151 14.62 9.97 -86.25
CA PRO A 151 13.17 9.68 -86.10
C PRO A 151 12.79 8.20 -85.76
N GLU A 152 11.49 8.03 -85.47
CA GLU A 152 10.51 6.97 -85.85
C GLU A 152 10.86 5.46 -85.88
N ASP A 153 9.95 4.66 -85.30
CA ASP A 153 9.43 3.44 -85.93
C ASP A 153 7.93 3.28 -85.67
N THR A 154 7.21 2.91 -86.72
CA THR A 154 5.75 2.83 -86.88
C THR A 154 5.31 1.36 -86.99
N ASP A 155 4.08 1.01 -86.58
CA ASP A 155 3.08 0.30 -87.41
C ASP A 155 1.73 0.12 -86.66
N PRO A 156 0.55 0.15 -87.34
CA PRO A 156 -0.76 0.40 -86.73
C PRO A 156 -1.74 -0.80 -86.81
N GLY A 157 -2.91 -0.60 -86.18
CA GLY A 157 -4.18 -1.01 -86.78
C GLY A 157 -5.00 -2.08 -86.05
N ALA A 158 -6.12 -1.66 -85.46
CA ALA A 158 -7.45 -2.21 -85.72
C ALA A 158 -8.54 -1.43 -84.94
N THR A 159 -9.72 -1.38 -85.52
CA THR A 159 -10.81 -0.40 -85.39
C THR A 159 -12.00 -0.82 -84.51
N ASP A 160 -12.65 0.18 -83.88
CA ASP A 160 -14.09 0.40 -83.57
C ASP A 160 -14.90 -0.56 -82.66
N PRO A 161 -16.07 -0.16 -82.07
CA PRO A 161 -16.59 1.19 -81.76
C PRO A 161 -17.23 1.34 -80.34
N GLU A 162 -17.66 2.58 -80.06
CA GLU A 162 -18.42 3.17 -78.94
C GLU A 162 -19.41 2.32 -78.11
N ALA A 163 -19.41 2.58 -76.78
CA ALA A 163 -20.54 2.45 -75.85
C ALA A 163 -20.37 3.44 -74.66
N PRO A 164 -21.45 3.83 -73.96
CA PRO A 164 -21.64 5.21 -73.48
C PRO A 164 -21.16 5.51 -72.05
N GLY A 165 -20.89 6.81 -71.85
CA GLY A 165 -20.57 7.55 -70.63
C GLY A 165 -20.82 6.90 -69.27
N GLU A 166 -19.72 6.66 -68.56
CA GLU A 166 -19.68 6.68 -67.10
C GLU A 166 -19.28 8.10 -66.65
N GLU A 167 -20.12 8.72 -65.85
CA GLU A 167 -19.78 9.98 -65.19
C GLU A 167 -18.60 9.76 -64.25
N ALA A 168 -17.49 10.42 -64.55
CA ALA A 168 -16.36 10.50 -63.64
C ALA A 168 -16.79 11.27 -62.40
N SER A 169 -17.03 10.54 -61.31
CA SER A 169 -17.10 11.12 -59.97
C SER A 169 -15.73 11.71 -59.64
N GLU A 170 -15.69 13.02 -59.35
CA GLU A 170 -14.50 13.69 -58.85
C GLU A 170 -13.97 12.92 -57.63
N PRO A 171 -12.67 12.59 -57.55
CA PRO A 171 -12.10 12.02 -56.35
C PRO A 171 -12.16 13.10 -55.27
N THR A 172 -13.06 12.94 -54.31
CA THR A 172 -13.04 13.75 -53.10
C THR A 172 -11.75 13.40 -52.37
N ALA A 173 -10.81 14.34 -52.31
CA ALA A 173 -9.57 14.16 -51.56
C ALA A 173 -9.92 13.76 -50.13
N GLU A 174 -9.43 12.60 -49.71
CA GLU A 174 -9.51 12.14 -48.33
C GLU A 174 -8.87 13.23 -47.44
N PRO A 175 -9.51 13.65 -46.33
CA PRO A 175 -8.91 14.62 -45.43
C PRO A 175 -7.53 14.10 -44.98
N PRO A 176 -6.51 14.97 -44.87
CA PRO A 176 -5.19 14.53 -44.44
C PRO A 176 -5.30 13.80 -43.11
N ALA A 177 -4.58 12.68 -42.99
CA ALA A 177 -4.49 11.93 -41.76
C ALA A 177 -4.16 12.88 -40.59
N PRO A 178 -4.75 12.70 -39.40
CA PRO A 178 -4.42 13.53 -38.26
C PRO A 178 -2.90 13.45 -38.03
N VAL A 179 -2.26 14.62 -37.99
CA VAL A 179 -0.87 14.74 -37.58
C VAL A 179 -0.74 14.12 -36.19
N ASP A 180 0.19 13.18 -36.04
CA ASP A 180 0.51 12.55 -34.75
C ASP A 180 1.05 13.64 -33.81
N GLU A 181 0.17 14.24 -33.02
CA GLU A 181 0.57 15.23 -32.01
C GLU A 181 1.53 14.55 -31.00
N PRO A 182 2.63 15.21 -30.62
CA PRO A 182 3.54 14.64 -29.64
C PRO A 182 2.79 14.43 -28.32
N LYS A 183 2.68 13.16 -27.89
CA LYS A 183 2.13 12.81 -26.58
C LYS A 183 3.04 13.42 -25.50
N VAL A 184 2.58 14.48 -24.85
CA VAL A 184 3.28 15.05 -23.69
C VAL A 184 3.25 14.03 -22.57
N VAL A 185 4.40 13.40 -22.31
CA VAL A 185 4.58 12.48 -21.17
C VAL A 185 4.69 13.34 -19.92
N VAL A 186 3.60 13.43 -19.17
CA VAL A 186 3.59 14.12 -17.88
C VAL A 186 4.12 13.15 -16.82
N GLU A 187 5.37 13.34 -16.40
CA GLU A 187 5.95 12.58 -15.29
C GLU A 187 5.24 12.94 -13.96
N ARG A 188 4.95 11.91 -13.16
CA ARG A 188 4.29 12.06 -11.86
C ARG A 188 4.92 11.14 -10.83
N VAL A 189 5.03 11.65 -9.60
CA VAL A 189 5.47 10.88 -8.43
C VAL A 189 4.41 10.95 -7.33
N ARG A 190 4.36 9.95 -6.43
CA ARG A 190 3.51 10.04 -5.24
C ARG A 190 4.30 10.64 -4.08
N VAL A 191 3.75 11.66 -3.43
CA VAL A 191 4.35 12.31 -2.27
C VAL A 191 3.41 12.13 -1.08
N CYS A 192 3.88 11.43 -0.04
CA CYS A 192 3.09 11.16 1.16
C CYS A 192 3.05 12.38 2.08
N ARG A 193 1.85 12.71 2.59
CA ARG A 193 1.64 13.80 3.56
C ARG A 193 1.91 13.39 5.00
N VAL A 194 1.85 12.10 5.26
CA VAL A 194 2.12 11.45 6.55
C VAL A 194 2.96 10.21 6.25
N PRO A 195 3.77 9.71 7.20
CA PRO A 195 4.49 8.46 6.99
C PRO A 195 3.48 7.37 6.62
N THR A 196 3.76 6.64 5.54
CA THR A 196 2.86 5.60 5.02
C THR A 196 3.68 4.63 4.22
N ALA A 197 3.71 3.38 4.65
CA ALA A 197 4.38 2.32 3.91
C ALA A 197 3.74 2.07 2.54
N THR A 198 4.55 1.72 1.55
CA THR A 198 4.04 1.20 0.28
C THR A 198 3.29 -0.12 0.51
N PRO A 199 2.28 -0.45 -0.32
CA PRO A 199 1.54 -1.70 -0.16
C PRO A 199 2.45 -2.94 -0.17
N GLY A 200 2.28 -3.82 0.81
CA GLY A 200 3.13 -5.00 1.03
C GLY A 200 4.33 -4.77 1.95
N ASN A 201 4.57 -3.53 2.41
CA ASN A 201 5.70 -3.19 3.29
C ASN A 201 5.26 -2.61 4.64
N SER A 202 3.97 -2.71 5.01
CA SER A 202 3.47 -2.21 6.30
C SER A 202 3.49 -3.33 7.33
N ASN A 203 4.03 -3.11 8.52
CA ASN A 203 4.05 -4.15 9.56
C ASN A 203 2.64 -4.51 10.07
N HIS A 204 1.66 -3.61 9.95
CA HIS A 204 0.24 -3.95 10.12
C HIS A 204 -0.23 -5.07 9.18
N GLY A 205 0.39 -5.20 8.00
CA GLY A 205 0.09 -6.28 7.07
C GLY A 205 0.49 -7.66 7.58
N TRP A 206 1.33 -7.76 8.61
CA TRP A 206 1.69 -9.04 9.23
C TRP A 206 0.81 -9.40 10.43
N GLY A 207 -0.12 -8.53 10.84
CA GLY A 207 -0.86 -8.71 12.09
C GLY A 207 0.00 -8.57 13.34
N ARG A 208 1.25 -8.09 13.20
CA ARG A 208 2.25 -7.95 14.26
C ARG A 208 2.59 -6.50 14.57
N ALA A 209 1.70 -5.58 14.24
CA ALA A 209 1.84 -4.18 14.59
C ALA A 209 0.50 -3.58 14.99
N VAL A 210 0.56 -2.68 15.98
CA VAL A 210 -0.57 -1.95 16.52
C VAL A 210 -0.22 -0.47 16.62
N ASP A 211 -1.19 0.39 16.29
CA ASP A 211 -1.14 1.81 16.59
C ASP A 211 -2.03 2.07 17.81
N LEU A 212 -1.43 2.64 18.86
CA LEU A 212 -2.04 2.76 20.18
C LEU A 212 -2.62 4.14 20.46
N THR A 213 -3.71 4.16 21.22
CA THR A 213 -4.29 5.37 21.78
C THR A 213 -4.43 5.27 23.29
N ALA A 214 -4.41 6.43 23.96
CA ALA A 214 -4.82 6.59 25.35
C ALA A 214 -5.72 7.82 25.43
N ASP A 215 -6.78 7.76 26.24
CA ASP A 215 -7.77 8.85 26.36
C ASP A 215 -8.36 9.32 25.01
N GLY A 216 -8.47 8.40 24.04
CA GLY A 216 -9.00 8.69 22.70
C GLY A 216 -8.04 9.43 21.76
N ALA A 217 -6.78 9.65 22.15
CA ALA A 217 -5.74 10.27 21.33
C ALA A 217 -4.58 9.30 21.05
N LEU A 218 -3.90 9.49 19.92
CA LEU A 218 -2.65 8.76 19.62
C LEU A 218 -1.63 9.02 20.73
N LEU A 219 -0.87 7.98 21.10
CA LEU A 219 0.22 8.16 22.06
C LEU A 219 1.25 9.16 21.55
N THR A 220 1.80 9.94 22.46
CA THR A 220 3.00 10.76 22.25
C THR A 220 4.14 10.22 23.11
N CYS A 221 5.38 10.62 22.80
CA CYS A 221 6.55 10.27 23.59
C CYS A 221 6.49 10.69 25.07
N GLU A 222 5.57 11.60 25.41
CA GLU A 222 5.38 12.13 26.76
C GLU A 222 4.13 11.54 27.46
N SER A 223 3.33 10.72 26.76
CA SER A 223 2.13 10.11 27.33
C SER A 223 2.48 9.10 28.41
N ASP A 224 1.75 9.07 29.53
CA ASP A 224 2.01 8.12 30.62
C ASP A 224 1.97 6.65 30.15
N ALA A 225 1.00 6.33 29.27
CA ALA A 225 0.92 5.00 28.65
C ALA A 225 2.16 4.66 27.81
N PHE A 226 2.70 5.63 27.05
CA PHE A 226 3.94 5.42 26.28
C PHE A 226 5.12 5.13 27.21
N VAL A 227 5.29 5.93 28.26
CA VAL A 227 6.38 5.76 29.23
C VAL A 227 6.30 4.38 29.91
N TRP A 228 5.09 3.95 30.27
CA TRP A 228 4.89 2.62 30.84
C TRP A 228 5.19 1.50 29.84
N LEU A 229 4.72 1.61 28.60
CA LEU A 229 5.00 0.63 27.54
C LEU A 229 6.51 0.54 27.26
N ALA A 230 7.21 1.66 27.17
CA ALA A 230 8.66 1.70 26.95
C ALA A 230 9.46 0.97 28.03
N ALA A 231 8.94 0.92 29.26
CA ALA A 231 9.57 0.23 30.38
C ALA A 231 9.19 -1.26 30.51
N ASN A 232 8.08 -1.70 29.90
CA ASN A 232 7.47 -3.00 30.21
C ASN A 232 7.14 -3.87 29.00
N ALA A 233 6.81 -3.29 27.84
CA ALA A 233 6.27 -4.02 26.69
C ALA A 233 7.21 -5.10 26.15
N SER A 234 8.53 -4.87 26.22
CA SER A 234 9.53 -5.81 25.72
C SER A 234 9.51 -7.17 26.43
N ARG A 235 9.02 -7.24 27.67
CA ARG A 235 8.84 -8.49 28.43
C ARG A 235 7.81 -9.44 27.81
N TYR A 236 7.01 -8.92 26.87
CA TYR A 236 5.97 -9.64 26.13
C TYR A 236 6.29 -9.69 24.63
N GLY A 237 7.52 -9.36 24.23
CA GLY A 237 7.91 -9.32 22.81
C GLY A 237 7.44 -8.06 22.06
N TRP A 238 6.61 -7.20 22.66
CA TRP A 238 6.20 -5.94 22.05
C TRP A 238 7.30 -4.88 22.15
N VAL A 239 7.67 -4.29 21.03
CA VAL A 239 8.78 -3.34 20.90
C VAL A 239 8.32 -2.05 20.25
N HIS A 240 8.96 -0.95 20.66
CA HIS A 240 8.90 0.32 19.95
C HIS A 240 10.08 0.37 18.98
N PRO A 241 9.86 0.24 17.66
CA PRO A 241 10.96 0.04 16.73
C PRO A 241 11.81 1.31 16.56
N ASP A 242 13.12 1.13 16.31
CA ASP A 242 14.08 2.25 16.22
C ASP A 242 13.69 3.30 15.16
N TRP A 243 13.04 2.87 14.07
CA TRP A 243 12.62 3.77 13.01
C TRP A 243 11.49 4.72 13.44
N ALA A 244 10.69 4.31 14.42
CA ALA A 244 9.58 5.08 14.98
C ALA A 244 9.99 5.92 16.19
N ALA A 245 11.25 5.77 16.65
CA ALA A 245 11.77 6.34 17.89
C ALA A 245 11.44 7.83 18.07
N CYS A 246 11.25 8.24 19.32
CA CYS A 246 11.14 9.64 19.70
C CYS A 246 12.37 10.43 19.19
N GLY A 247 12.12 11.47 18.40
CA GLY A 247 13.14 12.28 17.71
C GLY A 247 13.58 11.76 16.33
N ALA A 248 13.02 10.64 15.83
CA ALA A 248 13.30 10.15 14.48
C ALA A 248 12.54 10.97 13.41
N ASP A 249 13.02 10.91 12.16
CA ASP A 249 12.36 11.56 11.01
C ASP A 249 10.91 11.07 10.78
N LYS A 250 10.61 9.87 11.27
CA LYS A 250 9.29 9.23 11.24
C LYS A 250 8.88 8.84 12.65
N GLU A 251 9.02 9.75 13.61
CA GLU A 251 8.52 9.55 14.96
C GLU A 251 7.04 9.12 14.93
N GLU A 252 6.78 7.94 15.48
CA GLU A 252 5.45 7.35 15.60
C GLU A 252 5.33 6.69 16.97
N ALA A 253 5.25 7.49 18.04
CA ALA A 253 5.18 7.00 19.43
C ALA A 253 4.01 6.02 19.70
N TRP A 254 2.96 6.11 18.88
CA TRP A 254 1.82 5.20 18.90
C TRP A 254 2.11 3.84 18.28
N HIS A 255 3.18 3.67 17.50
CA HIS A 255 3.44 2.47 16.72
C HIS A 255 4.27 1.44 17.50
N TRP A 256 3.70 0.26 17.70
CA TRP A 256 4.33 -0.85 18.40
C TRP A 256 4.27 -2.12 17.57
N GLU A 257 5.34 -2.91 17.61
CA GLU A 257 5.51 -4.11 16.81
C GLU A 257 5.77 -5.32 17.70
N TRP A 258 5.27 -6.49 17.35
CA TRP A 258 5.62 -7.72 18.06
C TRP A 258 6.88 -8.35 17.46
N GLY A 259 7.96 -8.29 18.23
CA GLY A 259 9.29 -8.78 17.88
C GLY A 259 9.56 -10.23 18.24
N GLY A 260 8.54 -11.02 18.58
CA GLY A 260 8.66 -12.42 19.01
C GLY A 260 9.13 -12.58 20.46
N THR A 261 8.94 -13.76 21.07
CA THR A 261 9.43 -14.07 22.41
C THR A 261 10.38 -15.26 22.42
N ARG A 262 11.45 -15.22 23.24
CA ARG A 262 12.47 -16.30 23.24
C ARG A 262 12.04 -17.57 23.99
N ASN A 263 10.88 -17.56 24.64
CA ASN A 263 10.32 -18.75 25.28
C ASN A 263 9.61 -19.70 24.30
N ASP A 264 9.51 -19.29 23.03
CA ASP A 264 9.07 -20.12 21.91
C ASP A 264 10.25 -21.03 21.47
N GLY A 265 10.64 -21.96 22.34
CA GLY A 265 11.18 -23.23 21.83
C GLY A 265 10.17 -23.82 20.84
N PRO A 266 10.56 -24.62 19.83
CA PRO A 266 9.73 -24.92 18.66
C PRO A 266 8.41 -25.58 19.06
N THR A 267 7.38 -24.77 19.30
CA THR A 267 5.99 -25.20 19.44
C THR A 267 5.31 -25.01 18.09
N LEU A 268 5.89 -25.63 17.06
CA LEU A 268 5.08 -26.31 16.06
C LEU A 268 4.36 -27.47 16.75
N SER A 269 3.36 -27.13 17.54
CA SER A 269 2.35 -28.04 18.04
C SER A 269 1.05 -27.27 18.09
N ARG A 270 0.61 -26.78 16.92
CA ARG A 270 -0.80 -26.49 16.67
C ARG A 270 -1.61 -27.72 17.13
N PRO A 271 -2.53 -27.60 18.10
CA PRO A 271 -3.48 -28.67 18.36
C PRO A 271 -4.40 -28.78 17.13
N GLY A 272 -4.08 -29.67 16.19
CA GLY A 272 -4.94 -29.93 15.02
C GLY A 272 -4.28 -30.48 13.75
N GLN A 273 -2.95 -30.50 13.62
CA GLN A 273 -2.31 -31.21 12.51
C GLN A 273 -2.07 -32.67 12.88
N PHE A 274 -3.08 -33.50 12.66
CA PHE A 274 -2.90 -34.95 12.65
C PHE A 274 -2.07 -35.34 11.43
N THR A 275 -0.94 -35.99 11.69
CA THR A 275 -0.27 -36.83 10.70
C THR A 275 -1.22 -37.89 10.17
N THR A 276 -1.34 -38.00 8.85
CA THR A 276 -1.73 -39.23 8.15
C THR A 276 -0.70 -39.53 7.09
#